data_AF-A0A9Q3EPT8-F1
#
_entry.id   AF-A0A9Q3EPT8-F1
#
_cell.length_a   1.000
_cell.length_b   1.000
_cell.length_c   1.000
_cell.angle_alpha   90.00
_cell.angle_beta   90.00
_cell.angle_gamma   90.00
#
_symmetry.space_group_name_H-M   'P 1'
#
loop_
_entity.id
_entity.type
_entity.pdbx_description
1 polymer ?
#
loop_
_entity_poly.entity_id
_entity_poly.type
_entity_poly.pdbx_seq_one_letter_code
_entity_poly.pdbx_strand_id
1 'polypeptide(L)'
;MGQALLKEPPKLKEWPHFSGEGDSNNMEFIRGIDMFKEDFELTERLVTAIFNTFFTRSANRWYIRLRQAHEHQRWTWWKNQIINKWDNYAWRLKVETAFEPDKFNSDKEKALSWFCQQRDRLTALYLGMSEFMILGKILRQCGGYLEHDVKSRTTVQSSA
;
A
#
# COMPACT_ATOMS: atom_id res chain seq x y z
N MET A 1 -29.63 -14.42 23.12
CA MET A 1 -28.35 -13.71 23.26
C MET A 1 -27.33 -14.41 22.40
N GLY A 2 -27.05 -13.89 21.19
CA GLY A 2 -26.05 -14.47 20.30
C GLY A 2 -24.66 -14.11 20.82
N GLN A 3 -23.84 -15.11 21.14
CA GLN A 3 -22.42 -14.89 21.36
C GLN A 3 -21.84 -14.31 20.07
N ALA A 4 -21.41 -13.06 20.10
CA ALA A 4 -20.51 -12.53 19.08
C ALA A 4 -19.25 -13.40 19.14
N LEU A 5 -19.03 -14.21 18.10
CA LEU A 5 -17.77 -14.93 17.91
C LEU A 5 -16.69 -13.85 17.76
N LEU A 6 -16.01 -13.52 18.86
CA LEU A 6 -14.77 -12.75 18.82
C LEU A 6 -13.84 -13.51 17.87
N LYS A 7 -13.60 -12.95 16.69
CA LYS A 7 -12.65 -13.54 15.74
C LYS A 7 -11.28 -13.56 16.44
N GLU A 8 -10.69 -14.74 16.56
CA GLU A 8 -9.37 -14.87 17.17
C GLU A 8 -8.36 -14.00 16.40
N PRO A 9 -7.51 -13.21 17.09
CA PRO A 9 -6.50 -12.41 16.42
C PRO A 9 -5.57 -13.29 15.54
N PRO A 10 -5.09 -12.79 14.39
CA PRO A 10 -4.20 -13.52 13.52
C PRO A 10 -2.91 -13.90 14.25
N LYS A 11 -2.35 -15.06 13.89
CA LYS A 11 -1.04 -15.48 14.42
C LYS A 11 0.03 -14.51 13.96
N LEU A 12 1.06 -14.26 14.77
CA LEU A 12 2.14 -13.29 14.45
C LEU A 12 2.73 -13.44 13.03
N LYS A 13 2.85 -14.67 12.52
CA LYS A 13 3.35 -14.96 11.17
C LYS A 13 2.45 -14.49 10.02
N GLU A 14 1.17 -14.24 10.28
CA GLU A 14 0.16 -13.81 9.30
C GLU A 14 0.11 -12.28 9.18
N TRP A 15 0.80 -11.57 10.08
CA TRP A 15 0.88 -10.12 10.02
C TRP A 15 1.80 -9.64 8.91
N PRO A 16 1.55 -8.46 8.32
CA PRO A 16 2.40 -7.91 7.30
C PRO A 16 3.77 -7.54 7.90
N HIS A 17 4.83 -7.69 7.08
CA HIS A 17 6.19 -7.36 7.46
C HIS A 17 6.72 -6.22 6.61
N PHE A 18 7.55 -5.35 7.20
CA PHE A 18 8.10 -4.17 6.55
C PHE A 18 9.61 -4.10 6.73
N SER A 19 10.35 -4.07 5.62
CA SER A 19 11.82 -4.03 5.64
C SER A 19 12.41 -2.63 5.51
N GLY A 20 11.63 -1.68 4.96
CA GLY A 20 12.10 -0.33 4.66
C GLY A 20 13.15 -0.25 3.54
N GLU A 21 13.37 -1.34 2.81
CA GLU A 21 14.36 -1.47 1.73
C GLU A 21 13.68 -1.85 0.40
N GLY A 22 14.34 -1.56 -0.73
CA GLY A 22 13.90 -1.97 -2.07
C GLY A 22 12.59 -1.29 -2.50
N ASP A 23 11.61 -2.12 -2.84
CA ASP A 23 10.26 -1.70 -3.28
C ASP A 23 9.22 -1.89 -2.18
N SER A 24 9.66 -1.95 -0.91
CA SER A 24 8.75 -2.05 0.24
C SER A 24 7.73 -0.92 0.21
N ASN A 25 6.45 -1.24 0.06
CA ASN A 25 5.36 -0.30 0.03
C ASN A 25 4.89 0.00 1.46
N ASN A 26 5.37 1.12 2.03
CA ASN A 26 4.99 1.55 3.38
C ASN A 26 3.48 1.80 3.51
N MET A 27 2.80 2.21 2.44
CA MET A 27 1.35 2.44 2.45
C MET A 27 0.56 1.14 2.49
N GLU A 28 1.00 0.13 1.74
CA GLU A 28 0.38 -1.21 1.80
C GLU A 28 0.58 -1.85 3.19
N PHE A 29 1.78 -1.71 3.77
CA PHE A 29 2.04 -2.14 5.14
C PHE A 29 1.09 -1.48 6.15
N ILE A 30 0.97 -0.14 6.11
CA ILE A 30 0.08 0.61 6.99
C ILE A 30 -1.38 0.17 6.82
N ARG A 31 -1.85 0.01 5.58
CA ARG A 31 -3.23 -0.43 5.28
C ARG A 31 -3.49 -1.84 5.79
N GLY A 32 -2.54 -2.76 5.62
CA GLY A 32 -2.66 -4.11 6.15
C GLY A 32 -2.88 -4.09 7.67
N ILE A 33 -2.08 -3.31 8.40
CA ILE A 33 -2.27 -3.16 9.86
C ILE A 33 -3.62 -2.51 10.20
N ASP A 34 -4.04 -1.46 9.48
CA ASP A 34 -5.34 -0.81 9.70
C ASP A 34 -6.50 -1.80 9.48
N MET A 35 -6.45 -2.62 8.42
CA MET A 35 -7.45 -3.68 8.17
C MET A 35 -7.48 -4.72 9.28
N PHE A 36 -6.33 -5.24 9.73
CA PHE A 36 -6.28 -6.17 10.86
C PHE A 36 -6.81 -5.56 12.16
N LYS A 37 -6.55 -4.27 12.38
CA LYS A 37 -7.07 -3.57 13.55
C LYS A 37 -8.60 -3.45 13.50
N GLU A 38 -9.18 -3.21 12.32
CA GLU A 38 -10.62 -3.11 12.11
C GLU A 38 -11.31 -4.48 12.19
N ASP A 39 -10.82 -5.46 11.41
CA ASP A 39 -11.44 -6.80 11.29
C ASP A 39 -11.48 -7.60 12.59
N PHE A 40 -10.51 -7.35 13.49
CA PHE A 40 -10.35 -8.02 14.77
C PHE A 40 -10.57 -7.08 15.97
N GLU A 41 -11.08 -5.86 15.73
CA GLU A 41 -11.40 -4.86 16.76
C GLU A 41 -10.24 -4.60 17.75
N LEU A 42 -9.01 -4.60 17.25
CA LEU A 42 -7.83 -4.53 18.09
C LEU A 42 -7.62 -3.12 18.64
N THR A 43 -7.27 -3.05 19.92
CA THR A 43 -6.85 -1.78 20.53
C THR A 43 -5.47 -1.36 20.02
N GLU A 44 -5.21 -0.05 19.96
CA GLU A 44 -3.87 0.43 19.57
C GLU A 44 -2.76 -0.09 20.49
N ARG A 45 -3.08 -0.40 21.75
CA ARG A 45 -2.13 -0.99 22.70
C ARG A 45 -1.71 -2.40 22.27
N LEU A 46 -2.64 -3.20 21.77
CA LEU A 46 -2.34 -4.55 21.26
C LEU A 46 -1.51 -4.48 19.98
N VAL A 47 -1.90 -3.63 19.04
CA VAL A 47 -1.14 -3.41 17.79
C VAL A 47 0.29 -2.99 18.11
N THR A 48 0.47 -2.06 19.05
CA THR A 48 1.81 -1.54 19.42
C THR A 48 2.64 -2.51 20.26
N ALA A 49 2.02 -3.52 20.90
CA ALA A 49 2.72 -4.54 21.69
C ALA A 49 3.41 -5.60 20.80
N ILE A 50 2.81 -5.96 19.67
CA ILE A 50 3.38 -6.91 18.70
C ILE A 50 4.17 -6.22 17.59
N PHE A 51 4.24 -4.90 17.63
CA PHE A 51 4.76 -4.04 16.57
C PHE A 51 6.23 -4.28 16.22
N ASN A 52 7.04 -4.73 17.19
CA ASN A 52 8.43 -5.11 16.95
C ASN A 52 8.58 -6.30 15.99
N THR A 53 7.55 -7.15 15.86
CA THR A 53 7.57 -8.33 14.98
C THR A 53 7.39 -7.96 13.51
N PHE A 54 6.79 -6.80 13.23
CA PHE A 54 6.48 -6.39 11.85
C PHE A 54 7.71 -5.86 11.12
N PHE A 55 8.68 -5.28 11.83
CA PHE A 55 9.83 -4.67 11.18
C PHE A 55 10.98 -5.65 11.01
N THR A 56 11.55 -5.64 9.81
CA THR A 56 12.75 -6.39 9.46
C THR A 56 13.84 -5.45 8.95
N ARG A 57 15.10 -5.92 8.91
CA ARG A 57 16.23 -5.23 8.28
C ARG A 57 16.40 -3.76 8.73
N SER A 58 16.54 -2.80 7.80
CA SER A 58 16.73 -1.39 8.13
C SER A 58 15.57 -0.79 8.93
N ALA A 59 14.32 -1.18 8.65
CA ALA A 59 13.16 -0.69 9.38
C ALA A 59 13.18 -1.16 10.84
N ASN A 60 13.68 -2.36 11.13
CA ASN A 60 13.81 -2.85 12.50
C ASN A 60 14.80 -1.98 13.31
N ARG A 61 15.96 -1.67 12.72
CA ARG A 61 16.97 -0.79 13.35
C ARG A 61 16.42 0.62 13.61
N TRP A 62 15.66 1.16 12.67
CA TRP A 62 14.98 2.45 12.82
C TRP A 62 13.95 2.40 13.95
N TYR A 63 13.11 1.36 13.96
CA TYR A 63 12.06 1.17 14.96
C TYR A 63 12.63 1.12 16.38
N ILE A 64 13.68 0.32 16.62
CA ILE A 64 14.30 0.18 17.95
C ILE A 64 14.78 1.54 18.46
N ARG A 65 15.51 2.30 17.62
CA ARG A 65 16.02 3.62 18.00
C ARG A 65 14.90 4.58 18.33
N LEU A 66 13.86 4.63 17.49
CA LEU A 66 12.76 5.55 17.67
C LEU A 66 11.90 5.18 18.90
N ARG A 67 11.72 3.88 19.17
CA ARG A 67 11.03 3.36 20.35
C ARG A 67 11.76 3.70 21.65
N GLN A 68 13.09 3.63 21.64
CA GLN A 68 13.91 4.03 22.78
C GLN A 68 13.81 5.53 23.07
N ALA A 69 13.71 6.36 22.03
CA ALA A 69 13.65 7.82 22.19
C ALA A 69 12.27 8.36 22.60
N HIS A 70 11.18 7.71 22.16
CA HIS A 70 9.81 8.23 22.33
C HIS A 70 8.89 7.32 23.15
N GLU A 71 9.42 6.24 23.73
CA GLU A 71 8.69 5.28 24.56
C GLU A 71 7.41 4.71 23.91
N HIS A 72 6.36 4.48 24.72
CA HIS A 72 5.10 3.89 24.30
C HIS A 72 4.24 4.91 23.56
N GLN A 73 4.23 4.79 22.22
CA GLN A 73 3.39 5.62 21.37
C GLN A 73 2.27 4.83 20.72
N ARG A 74 1.20 5.57 20.42
CA ARG A 74 -0.03 5.13 19.74
C ARG A 74 0.23 4.73 18.28
N TRP A 75 -0.62 3.87 17.71
CA TRP A 75 -0.46 3.42 16.31
C TRP A 75 -0.56 4.61 15.34
N THR A 76 -1.45 5.56 15.62
CA THR A 76 -1.58 6.78 14.83
C THR A 76 -0.26 7.56 14.75
N TRP A 77 0.49 7.63 15.85
CA TRP A 77 1.81 8.28 15.86
C TRP A 77 2.81 7.52 15.00
N TRP A 78 2.84 6.18 15.12
CA TRP A 78 3.73 5.34 14.32
C TRP A 78 3.45 5.43 12.82
N LYS A 79 2.18 5.51 12.39
CA LYS A 79 1.82 5.77 11.00
C LYS A 79 2.52 7.03 10.47
N ASN A 80 2.43 8.13 11.22
CA ASN A 80 3.07 9.38 10.84
C ASN A 80 4.59 9.25 10.75
N GLN A 81 5.22 8.51 11.67
CA GLN A 81 6.67 8.30 11.62
C GLN A 81 7.10 7.44 10.43
N ILE A 82 6.34 6.40 10.09
CA ILE A 82 6.60 5.56 8.91
C ILE A 82 6.46 6.40 7.64
N ILE A 83 5.39 7.17 7.51
CA ILE A 83 5.16 8.09 6.39
C ILE A 83 6.32 9.09 6.31
N ASN A 84 6.64 9.81 7.38
CA ASN A 84 7.72 10.80 7.36
C ASN A 84 9.09 10.20 6.99
N LYS A 85 9.36 8.95 7.37
CA LYS A 85 10.64 8.30 7.11
C LYS A 85 10.75 7.78 5.67
N TRP A 86 9.71 7.12 5.17
CA TRP A 86 9.75 6.37 3.90
C TRP A 86 8.93 6.98 2.77
N ASP A 87 7.95 7.84 3.06
CA ASP A 87 7.23 8.65 2.07
C ASP A 87 7.91 10.02 1.90
N ASN A 88 9.22 10.01 1.64
CA ASN A 88 9.98 11.22 1.35
C ASN A 88 9.99 11.53 -0.15
N TYR A 89 10.28 12.78 -0.52
CA TYR A 89 10.28 13.24 -1.91
C TYR A 89 11.13 12.37 -2.84
N ALA A 90 12.28 11.88 -2.39
CA ALA A 90 13.14 11.03 -3.19
C ALA A 90 12.50 9.67 -3.52
N TRP A 91 11.75 9.08 -2.57
CA TRP A 91 10.98 7.87 -2.83
C TRP A 91 9.84 8.13 -3.83
N ARG A 92 9.11 9.24 -3.68
CA ARG A 92 8.05 9.62 -4.62
C ARG A 92 8.61 9.78 -6.03
N LEU A 93 9.70 10.51 -6.18
CA LEU A 93 10.41 10.68 -7.45
C LEU A 93 10.87 9.32 -8.01
N LYS A 94 11.39 8.40 -7.19
CA LYS A 94 11.75 7.04 -7.61
C LYS A 94 10.53 6.29 -8.17
N VAL A 95 9.38 6.34 -7.50
CA VAL A 95 8.17 5.65 -7.97
C VAL A 95 7.61 6.30 -9.23
N GLU A 96 7.63 7.64 -9.34
CA GLU A 96 7.21 8.38 -10.54
C GLU A 96 8.10 8.04 -11.74
N THR A 97 9.42 8.12 -11.58
CA THR A 97 10.40 7.77 -12.63
C THR A 97 10.37 6.28 -13.01
N ALA A 98 9.90 5.40 -12.13
CA ALA A 98 9.64 4.00 -12.47
C ALA A 98 8.31 3.82 -13.22
N PHE A 99 7.28 4.62 -12.91
CA PHE A 99 5.97 4.54 -13.55
C PHE A 99 5.94 5.18 -14.94
N GLU A 100 6.52 6.37 -15.10
CA GLU A 100 6.38 7.17 -16.33
C GLU A 100 6.87 6.49 -17.62
N PRO A 101 8.09 5.91 -17.68
CA PRO A 101 8.60 5.26 -18.88
C PRO A 101 8.11 3.81 -19.05
N ASP A 102 7.45 3.25 -18.04
CA ASP A 102 7.02 1.86 -18.01
C ASP A 102 5.74 1.68 -18.83
N LYS A 103 5.93 1.27 -20.09
CA LYS A 103 4.88 0.97 -21.06
C LYS A 103 4.64 -0.52 -21.12
N PHE A 104 3.38 -0.92 -21.16
CA PHE A 104 3.02 -2.33 -21.26
C PHE A 104 3.60 -2.96 -22.52
N ASN A 105 4.25 -4.11 -22.38
CA ASN A 105 4.77 -4.89 -23.49
C ASN A 105 4.37 -6.38 -23.33
N SER A 106 3.50 -6.86 -24.22
CA SER A 106 2.97 -8.23 -24.19
C SER A 106 4.03 -9.31 -24.37
N ASP A 107 5.16 -8.98 -24.99
CA ASP A 107 6.24 -9.93 -25.28
C ASP A 107 7.18 -10.10 -24.08
N LYS A 108 7.19 -9.12 -23.16
CA LYS A 108 8.08 -9.09 -22.00
C LYS A 108 7.44 -9.58 -20.71
N GLU A 109 6.14 -9.32 -20.53
CA GLU A 109 5.47 -9.59 -19.26
C GLU A 109 3.97 -9.88 -19.39
N LYS A 110 3.40 -10.49 -18.34
CA LYS A 110 1.98 -10.79 -18.26
C LYS A 110 1.20 -9.53 -17.87
N ALA A 111 0.14 -9.23 -18.63
CA ALA A 111 -0.73 -8.07 -18.43
C ALA A 111 -1.21 -7.89 -16.98
N LEU A 112 -1.67 -8.96 -16.32
CA LEU A 112 -2.15 -8.88 -14.94
C LEU A 112 -1.06 -8.48 -13.95
N SER A 113 0.16 -9.04 -14.11
CA SER A 113 1.28 -8.74 -13.23
C SER A 113 1.72 -7.29 -13.37
N TRP A 114 1.87 -6.82 -14.61
CA TRP A 114 2.23 -5.44 -14.90
C TRP A 114 1.15 -4.46 -14.41
N PHE A 115 -0.12 -4.77 -14.67
CA PHE A 115 -1.24 -3.95 -14.23
C PHE A 115 -1.26 -3.80 -12.70
N CYS A 116 -1.14 -4.91 -11.96
CA CYS A 116 -1.09 -4.86 -10.49
C CYS A 116 0.08 -4.00 -10.02
N GLN A 117 1.27 -4.15 -10.62
CA GLN A 117 2.43 -3.34 -10.27
C GLN A 117 2.19 -1.84 -10.52
N GLN A 118 1.63 -1.45 -11.67
CA GLN A 118 1.32 -0.04 -11.95
C GLN A 118 0.26 0.52 -11.01
N ARG A 119 -0.75 -0.29 -10.68
CA ARG A 119 -1.80 0.09 -9.73
C ARG A 119 -1.21 0.34 -8.34
N ASP A 120 -0.31 -0.52 -7.88
CA ASP A 120 0.31 -0.40 -6.57
C ASP A 120 1.18 0.86 -6.48
N ARG A 121 1.96 1.16 -7.53
CA ARG A 121 2.75 2.41 -7.65
C ARG A 121 1.87 3.66 -7.56
N LEU A 122 0.80 3.73 -8.36
CA LEU A 122 -0.11 4.89 -8.38
C LEU A 122 -0.87 5.06 -7.06
N THR A 123 -1.30 3.94 -6.47
CA THR A 123 -2.02 3.93 -5.19
C THR A 123 -1.12 4.40 -4.05
N ALA A 124 0.19 4.15 -4.14
CA ALA A 124 1.16 4.60 -3.16
C ALA A 124 1.55 6.09 -3.36
N LEU A 125 1.57 6.58 -4.60
CA LEU A 125 1.83 8.00 -4.91
C LEU A 125 0.67 8.93 -4.58
N TYR A 126 -0.57 8.51 -4.87
CA TYR A 126 -1.75 9.37 -4.80
C TYR A 126 -2.79 8.81 -3.82
N LEU A 127 -2.58 9.11 -2.54
CA LEU A 127 -3.54 8.78 -1.50
C LEU A 127 -4.88 9.50 -1.74
N GLY A 128 -5.94 8.72 -1.94
CA GLY A 128 -7.28 9.24 -2.20
C GLY A 128 -7.61 9.51 -3.68
N MET A 129 -6.73 9.15 -4.61
CA MET A 129 -7.09 9.14 -6.03
C MET A 129 -8.16 8.07 -6.28
N SER A 130 -9.19 8.41 -7.06
CA SER A 130 -10.26 7.46 -7.37
C SER A 130 -9.73 6.32 -8.23
N GLU A 131 -10.34 5.14 -8.08
CA GLU A 131 -10.00 3.96 -8.87
C GLU A 131 -10.10 4.25 -10.37
N PHE A 132 -11.12 4.99 -10.81
CA PHE A 132 -11.27 5.43 -12.19
C PHE A 132 -10.05 6.22 -12.71
N MET A 133 -9.51 7.14 -11.91
CA MET A 133 -8.32 7.92 -12.31
C MET A 133 -7.05 7.06 -12.35
N ILE A 134 -6.90 6.12 -11.41
CA ILE A 134 -5.79 5.15 -11.41
C ILE A 134 -5.85 4.30 -12.67
N LEU A 135 -7.01 3.70 -12.97
CA LEU A 135 -7.23 2.90 -14.18
C LEU A 135 -6.97 3.71 -15.45
N GLY A 136 -7.44 4.95 -15.50
CA GLY A 136 -7.20 5.85 -16.63
C GLY A 136 -5.73 6.17 -16.86
N LYS A 137 -4.93 6.32 -15.79
CA LYS A 137 -3.47 6.50 -15.90
C LYS A 137 -2.77 5.23 -16.40
N ILE A 138 -3.15 4.06 -15.90
CA ILE A 138 -2.58 2.78 -16.35
C ILE A 138 -2.91 2.54 -17.83
N LEU A 139 -4.14 2.83 -18.26
CA LEU A 139 -4.56 2.65 -19.65
C LEU A 139 -3.71 3.46 -20.63
N ARG A 140 -3.30 4.69 -20.26
CA ARG A 140 -2.38 5.52 -21.06
C ARG A 140 -0.97 4.92 -21.16
N GLN A 141 -0.59 4.05 -20.22
CA GLN A 141 0.67 3.32 -20.25
C GLN A 141 0.61 2.07 -21.14
N CYS A 142 -0.58 1.58 -21.51
CA CYS A 142 -0.72 0.48 -22.47
C CYS A 142 -0.39 0.92 -23.91
N GLY A 143 -0.64 2.19 -24.26
CA GLY A 143 -0.42 2.73 -25.59
C GLY A 143 -1.30 2.11 -26.70
N GLY A 144 -1.16 2.62 -27.92
CA GLY A 144 -1.79 2.06 -29.12
C GLY A 144 -3.33 2.08 -29.12
N TYR A 145 -3.93 1.14 -29.87
CA TYR A 145 -5.38 1.03 -30.04
C TYR A 145 -6.11 0.55 -28.78
N LEU A 146 -5.41 0.00 -27.78
CA LEU A 146 -6.05 -0.54 -26.58
C LEU A 146 -6.76 0.55 -25.76
N GLU A 147 -6.16 1.74 -25.63
CA GLU A 147 -6.80 2.89 -24.99
C GLU A 147 -8.05 3.33 -25.76
N HIS A 148 -7.98 3.34 -27.09
CA HIS A 148 -9.10 3.68 -27.97
C HIS A 148 -10.23 2.62 -27.90
N ASP A 149 -9.88 1.34 -27.90
CA ASP A 149 -10.80 0.21 -27.86
C ASP A 149 -11.52 0.09 -26.51
N VAL A 150 -10.83 0.39 -25.41
CA VAL A 150 -11.46 0.45 -24.09
C VAL A 150 -12.38 1.66 -23.98
N LYS A 151 -11.94 2.85 -24.39
CA LYS A 151 -12.76 4.09 -24.34
C LYS A 151 -14.01 4.01 -25.22
N SER A 152 -13.91 3.42 -26.41
CA SER A 152 -15.07 3.26 -27.32
C SER A 152 -16.14 2.32 -26.74
N ARG A 153 -15.73 1.29 -25.98
CA ARG A 153 -16.62 0.30 -25.34
C ARG A 153 -17.14 0.71 -23.97
N THR A 154 -16.49 1.65 -23.30
CA THR A 154 -16.92 2.21 -22.00
C THR A 154 -17.75 3.48 -22.16
N THR A 155 -18.28 3.73 -23.37
CA THR A 155 -19.23 4.83 -23.63
C THR A 155 -20.26 4.88 -22.51
N VAL A 156 -20.21 6.02 -21.82
CA VAL A 156 -20.99 6.39 -20.65
C VAL A 156 -22.40 5.83 -20.77
N GLN A 157 -22.77 4.90 -19.89
CA GLN A 157 -24.15 4.83 -19.42
C GLN A 157 -24.46 6.21 -18.85
N SER A 158 -24.92 7.09 -19.73
CA SER A 158 -25.46 8.39 -19.41
C SER A 158 -26.84 8.07 -18.93
N SER A 159 -26.94 7.57 -17.70
CA SER A 159 -28.23 7.36 -17.06
C SER A 159 -28.81 8.74 -16.82
N ALA A 160 -29.93 8.98 -17.50
CA ALA A 160 -30.80 10.13 -17.38
C ALA A 160 -31.29 10.37 -15.94
#